data_AF-A0A671PP87-F1
#
_entry.id   AF-A0A671PP87-F1
#
_cell.length_a   1.000
_cell.length_b   1.000
_cell.length_c   1.000
_cell.angle_alpha   90.00
_cell.angle_beta   90.00
_cell.angle_gamma   90.00
#
_symmetry.space_group_name_H-M   'P 1'
#
loop_
_entity.id
_entity.type
_entity.pdbx_description
1 polymer ?
#
loop_
_entity_poly.entity_id
_entity_poly.type
_entity_poly.pdbx_seq_one_letter_code
_entity_poly.pdbx_strand_id
1 'polypeptide(L)'
;LLSSSDFDVVPALNLGDLDITTDELILDEVDIHIQANLEDDLVKEALKTGVDLRQYSKQVETELQRIEQASIKDYIKESQNIASLHNQITACDSILERMEGMLSSFQSDLSSISSEIQTLQQQSVSMNLRLKNRQAVRGQLSQLVDELVVPSTMISTVTEQEFLEQLHELNSKINYAKELSFRETLACSDIQDIVDRLRIKAVSKIREFILQKIYSFRKPMTNYQIPQNTLLKFRFFYQFLLANERTVAKEIRDEYVDTMSKIYFSYFKSYSGRLLKVQYEDVADKDDLMGVEDTAKKDILQTTGFFSKPSLKSRNTIFTVGQRGAVLSPAELEGPILIPHAAQRGDSRYPYETLFRSQHYALLDNSCREFLFLSDFFMVAGNSALDLFNSIMGKTLGMFLKNLSTYLSDCYDSIAVFLCIHIILRFRAITAKRNIPALDKSVPLSSQTHKL
;
A
#
# COMPACT_ATOMS: atom_id res chain seq x y z
N LEU A 1 26.85 42.44 -42.02
CA LEU A 1 26.46 43.85 -41.76
C LEU A 1 27.73 44.58 -41.35
N LEU A 2 28.12 45.55 -42.19
CA LEU A 2 29.23 46.53 -42.04
C LEU A 2 29.09 47.27 -40.70
N SER A 3 30.07 47.93 -40.07
CA SER A 3 31.36 48.55 -40.42
C SER A 3 32.22 48.52 -39.12
N SER A 4 33.46 48.99 -38.99
CA SER A 4 34.25 50.01 -39.68
C SER A 4 35.70 49.88 -39.21
N SER A 5 36.60 50.13 -40.14
CA SER A 5 38.04 50.32 -40.05
C SER A 5 38.43 51.57 -39.23
N ASP A 6 39.50 51.47 -38.44
CA ASP A 6 40.36 52.62 -38.10
C ASP A 6 41.81 52.23 -38.42
N PHE A 7 42.38 52.93 -39.40
CA PHE A 7 43.77 52.83 -39.84
C PHE A 7 44.52 54.10 -39.43
N ASP A 8 45.80 53.91 -39.11
CA ASP A 8 46.79 54.87 -38.65
C ASP A 8 46.92 56.17 -39.49
N VAL A 9 47.20 57.27 -38.79
CA VAL A 9 47.72 58.52 -39.37
C VAL A 9 48.97 58.94 -38.60
N VAL A 10 50.13 58.88 -39.26
CA VAL A 10 51.41 59.49 -38.82
C VAL A 10 51.65 60.75 -39.66
N PRO A 11 51.95 61.94 -39.09
CA PRO A 11 52.17 63.16 -39.87
C PRO A 11 53.56 63.22 -40.51
N ALA A 12 53.62 63.72 -41.75
CA ALA A 12 54.83 63.86 -42.56
C ALA A 12 55.72 65.05 -42.14
N LEU A 13 57.04 64.82 -42.21
CA LEU A 13 58.11 65.82 -42.07
C LEU A 13 58.10 66.81 -43.24
N ASN A 14 58.17 68.11 -42.93
CA ASN A 14 58.25 69.19 -43.90
C ASN A 14 59.69 69.77 -43.91
N LEU A 15 60.47 69.42 -44.93
CA LEU A 15 61.78 70.00 -45.24
C LEU A 15 61.56 71.06 -46.32
N GLY A 16 61.59 72.33 -45.91
CA GLY A 16 61.45 73.48 -46.81
C GLY A 16 62.62 73.61 -47.80
N ASP A 17 62.26 74.06 -48.99
CA ASP A 17 63.08 74.13 -50.21
C ASP A 17 64.42 74.87 -50.03
N LEU A 18 65.52 74.12 -50.06
CA LEU A 18 66.85 74.68 -50.33
C LEU A 18 67.08 74.65 -51.85
N ASP A 19 66.91 75.80 -52.48
CA ASP A 19 67.21 76.01 -53.90
C ASP A 19 68.72 76.19 -54.09
N ILE A 20 69.40 75.16 -54.59
CA ILE A 20 70.86 75.09 -54.78
C ILE A 20 71.25 75.56 -56.20
N THR A 21 70.37 76.26 -56.92
CA THR A 21 70.58 76.53 -58.36
C THR A 21 70.96 77.96 -58.75
N THR A 22 71.31 78.84 -57.81
CA THR A 22 71.70 80.23 -58.14
C THR A 22 73.09 80.60 -57.60
N ASP A 23 74.05 80.70 -58.52
CA ASP A 23 75.46 81.04 -58.28
C ASP A 23 75.63 82.59 -58.23
N GLU A 24 75.07 83.25 -57.21
CA GLU A 24 75.35 84.66 -56.89
C GLU A 24 76.12 84.72 -55.56
N LEU A 25 77.42 85.05 -55.65
CA LEU A 25 78.29 85.28 -54.50
C LEU A 25 77.85 86.55 -53.74
N ILE A 26 77.06 86.38 -52.69
CA ILE A 26 76.66 87.43 -51.74
C ILE A 26 77.87 87.77 -50.85
N LEU A 27 78.56 88.87 -51.18
CA LEU A 27 79.74 89.38 -50.45
C LEU A 27 79.38 90.27 -49.23
N ASP A 28 78.10 90.55 -49.01
CA ASP A 28 77.64 91.49 -47.96
C ASP A 28 77.64 90.89 -46.53
N GLU A 29 77.73 89.57 -46.38
CA GLU A 29 77.80 88.90 -45.07
C GLU A 29 79.24 88.78 -44.53
N VAL A 30 80.24 89.01 -45.37
CA VAL A 30 81.66 88.87 -45.01
C VAL A 30 82.07 89.89 -43.96
N ASP A 31 81.57 91.13 -44.04
CA ASP A 31 81.90 92.19 -43.08
C ASP A 31 81.32 91.91 -41.69
N ILE A 32 80.15 91.28 -41.61
CA ILE A 32 79.51 90.89 -40.34
C ILE A 32 80.32 89.77 -39.67
N HIS A 33 80.80 88.79 -40.43
CA HIS A 33 81.65 87.71 -39.92
C HIS A 33 83.04 88.19 -39.51
N ILE A 34 83.61 89.19 -40.20
CA ILE A 34 84.88 89.82 -39.81
C ILE A 34 84.71 90.55 -38.47
N GLN A 35 83.62 91.30 -38.29
CA GLN A 35 83.36 92.03 -37.05
C GLN A 35 83.16 91.09 -35.86
N ALA A 36 82.42 89.98 -36.03
CA ALA A 36 82.19 88.98 -35.00
C ALA A 36 83.48 88.23 -34.60
N ASN A 37 84.34 87.88 -35.56
CA ASN A 37 85.63 87.24 -35.28
C ASN A 37 86.63 88.18 -34.58
N LEU A 38 86.51 89.51 -34.76
CA LEU A 38 87.32 90.49 -34.02
C LEU A 38 86.89 90.66 -32.56
N GLU A 39 85.72 90.17 -32.17
CA GLU A 39 85.23 90.25 -30.80
C GLU A 39 85.66 89.07 -29.92
N ASP A 40 86.05 87.94 -30.51
CA ASP A 40 86.52 86.73 -29.80
C ASP A 40 87.82 87.01 -29.02
N ASP A 41 87.78 86.81 -27.69
CA ASP A 41 88.86 87.11 -26.76
C ASP A 41 90.16 86.36 -27.10
N LEU A 42 90.04 85.16 -27.69
CA LEU A 42 91.15 84.35 -28.19
C LEU A 42 91.82 84.98 -29.42
N VAL A 43 91.03 85.57 -30.33
CA VAL A 43 91.52 86.23 -31.55
C VAL A 43 92.19 87.58 -31.21
N LYS A 44 91.68 88.30 -30.19
CA LYS A 44 92.30 89.53 -29.66
C LYS A 44 93.66 89.28 -29.00
N GLU A 45 93.82 88.18 -28.27
CA GLU A 45 95.09 87.83 -27.62
C GLU A 45 96.15 87.40 -28.65
N ALA A 46 95.74 86.66 -29.70
CA ALA A 46 96.59 86.27 -30.82
C ALA A 46 97.07 87.46 -31.67
N LEU A 47 96.19 88.45 -31.94
CA LEU A 47 96.56 89.68 -32.67
C LEU A 47 97.48 90.61 -31.85
N LYS A 48 97.31 90.69 -30.52
CA LYS A 48 98.18 91.50 -29.64
C LYS A 48 99.60 90.95 -29.49
N THR A 49 99.77 89.64 -29.61
CA THR A 49 101.08 88.97 -29.55
C THR A 49 101.81 88.93 -30.89
N GLY A 50 101.19 89.46 -31.96
CA GLY A 50 101.83 89.59 -33.28
C GLY A 50 102.08 88.26 -33.99
N VAL A 51 101.37 87.20 -33.60
CA VAL A 51 101.52 85.85 -34.17
C VAL A 51 100.45 85.63 -35.25
N ASP A 52 100.86 85.08 -36.39
CA ASP A 52 99.99 84.84 -37.56
C ASP A 52 98.80 83.93 -37.20
N LEU A 53 97.56 84.45 -37.36
CA LEU A 53 96.30 83.77 -37.04
C LEU A 53 96.14 82.40 -37.73
N ARG A 54 96.75 82.23 -38.91
CA ARG A 54 96.76 80.93 -39.61
C ARG A 54 97.60 79.88 -38.87
N GLN A 55 98.67 80.29 -38.20
CA GLN A 55 99.50 79.40 -37.38
C GLN A 55 98.76 79.04 -36.08
N TYR A 56 98.04 79.98 -35.49
CA TYR A 56 97.25 79.76 -34.28
C TYR A 56 96.06 78.83 -34.53
N SER A 57 95.28 79.04 -35.60
CA SER A 57 94.20 78.11 -36.00
C SER A 57 94.74 76.69 -36.22
N LYS A 58 95.92 76.58 -36.85
CA LYS A 58 96.58 75.29 -37.06
C LYS A 58 97.01 74.65 -35.73
N GLN A 59 97.42 75.46 -34.75
CA GLN A 59 97.79 74.98 -33.41
C GLN A 59 96.57 74.51 -32.61
N VAL A 60 95.44 75.24 -32.66
CA VAL A 60 94.19 74.84 -32.03
C VAL A 60 93.61 73.59 -32.67
N GLU A 61 93.63 73.49 -34.00
CA GLU A 61 93.21 72.27 -34.72
C GLU A 61 94.08 71.06 -34.35
N THR A 62 95.38 71.29 -34.12
CA THR A 62 96.30 70.24 -33.62
C THR A 62 95.99 69.83 -32.18
N GLU A 63 95.68 70.78 -31.29
CA GLU A 63 95.26 70.50 -29.90
C GLU A 63 93.91 69.78 -29.85
N LEU A 64 92.96 70.16 -30.70
CA LEU A 64 91.64 69.54 -30.77
C LEU A 64 91.74 68.10 -31.29
N GLN A 65 92.51 67.88 -32.36
CA GLN A 65 92.83 66.53 -32.85
C GLN A 65 93.53 65.70 -31.77
N ARG A 66 94.37 66.32 -30.93
CA ARG A 66 95.05 65.63 -29.83
C ARG A 66 94.09 65.22 -28.71
N ILE A 67 93.14 66.09 -28.34
CA ILE A 67 92.12 65.78 -27.32
C ILE A 67 91.12 64.75 -27.84
N GLU A 68 90.73 64.85 -29.11
CA GLU A 68 89.86 63.89 -29.77
C GLU A 68 90.54 62.52 -29.84
N GLN A 69 91.82 62.46 -30.25
CA GLN A 69 92.60 61.23 -30.18
C GLN A 69 92.77 60.71 -28.76
N ALA A 70 92.93 61.58 -27.74
CA ALA A 70 93.02 61.16 -26.35
C ALA A 70 91.70 60.57 -25.85
N SER A 71 90.56 61.19 -26.17
CA SER A 71 89.22 60.74 -25.78
C SER A 71 88.85 59.44 -26.50
N ILE A 72 89.14 59.34 -27.81
CA ILE A 72 88.99 58.09 -28.56
C ILE A 72 89.87 57.01 -27.95
N LYS A 73 91.09 57.34 -27.52
CA LYS A 73 92.00 56.37 -26.88
C LYS A 73 91.48 55.89 -25.52
N ASP A 74 90.87 56.77 -24.73
CA ASP A 74 90.22 56.41 -23.46
C ASP A 74 88.95 55.57 -23.70
N TYR A 75 88.13 55.92 -24.68
CA TYR A 75 86.99 55.11 -25.10
C TYR A 75 87.42 53.74 -25.63
N ILE A 76 88.47 53.66 -26.45
CA ILE A 76 89.02 52.39 -26.94
C ILE A 76 89.54 51.54 -25.78
N LYS A 77 90.21 52.17 -24.81
CA LYS A 77 90.75 51.51 -23.63
C LYS A 77 89.64 50.93 -22.74
N GLU A 78 88.56 51.68 -22.54
CA GLU A 78 87.41 51.22 -21.75
C GLU A 78 86.40 50.40 -22.57
N SER A 79 86.51 50.39 -23.91
CA SER A 79 85.59 49.69 -24.81
C SER A 79 85.50 48.21 -24.49
N GLN A 80 86.61 47.61 -24.03
CA GLN A 80 86.70 46.20 -23.74
C GLN A 80 85.97 45.85 -22.44
N ASN A 81 85.96 46.75 -21.46
CA ASN A 81 85.19 46.61 -20.23
C ASN A 81 83.69 46.84 -20.48
N ILE A 82 83.34 47.85 -21.29
CA ILE A 82 81.95 48.11 -21.70
C ILE A 82 81.39 46.93 -22.51
N ALA A 83 82.18 46.40 -23.45
CA ALA A 83 81.81 45.21 -24.23
C ALA A 83 81.67 43.96 -23.34
N SER A 84 82.55 43.79 -22.35
CA SER A 84 82.45 42.70 -21.37
C SER A 84 81.18 42.80 -20.52
N LEU A 85 80.86 43.99 -20.01
CA LEU A 85 79.64 44.23 -19.24
C LEU A 85 78.40 44.03 -20.10
N HIS A 86 78.40 44.53 -21.34
CA HIS A 86 77.30 44.32 -22.28
C HIS A 86 77.11 42.82 -22.56
N ASN A 87 78.19 42.06 -22.79
CA ASN A 87 78.11 40.61 -22.96
C ASN A 87 77.55 39.90 -21.71
N GLN A 88 77.90 40.36 -20.50
CA GLN A 88 77.35 39.81 -19.26
C GLN A 88 75.87 40.14 -19.08
N ILE A 89 75.45 41.37 -19.39
CA ILE A 89 74.04 41.79 -19.35
C ILE A 89 73.24 40.98 -20.38
N THR A 90 73.72 40.86 -21.61
CA THR A 90 73.09 40.05 -22.65
C THR A 90 73.02 38.57 -22.26
N ALA A 91 74.02 38.05 -21.55
CA ALA A 91 73.98 36.69 -21.02
C ALA A 91 72.94 36.54 -19.89
N CYS A 92 72.82 37.51 -18.99
CA CYS A 92 71.77 37.54 -17.97
C CYS A 92 70.38 37.66 -18.58
N ASP A 93 70.19 38.51 -19.60
CA ASP A 93 68.93 38.65 -20.33
C ASP A 93 68.56 37.35 -21.03
N SER A 94 69.53 36.67 -21.65
CA SER A 94 69.30 35.33 -22.24
C SER A 94 68.87 34.29 -21.20
N ILE A 95 69.44 34.33 -19.99
CA ILE A 95 69.05 33.43 -18.89
C ILE A 95 67.64 33.76 -18.40
N LEU A 96 67.32 35.05 -18.25
CA LEU A 96 66.00 35.51 -17.82
C LEU A 96 64.93 35.18 -18.85
N GLU A 97 65.20 35.40 -20.14
CA GLU A 97 64.32 35.01 -21.25
C GLU A 97 64.06 33.49 -21.24
N ARG A 98 65.09 32.69 -20.95
CA ARG A 98 64.92 31.23 -20.83
C ARG A 98 64.09 30.83 -19.61
N MET A 99 64.23 31.52 -18.48
CA MET A 99 63.41 31.30 -17.28
C MET A 99 61.96 31.74 -17.52
N GLU A 100 61.75 32.88 -18.18
CA GLU A 100 60.44 33.37 -18.57
C GLU A 100 59.74 32.39 -19.51
N GLY A 101 60.43 31.90 -20.54
CA GLY A 101 59.90 30.90 -21.44
C GLY A 101 59.51 29.60 -20.73
N MET A 102 60.34 29.15 -19.78
CA MET A 102 60.03 27.97 -18.96
C MET A 102 58.81 28.20 -18.05
N LEU A 103 58.72 29.35 -17.36
CA LEU A 103 57.60 29.68 -16.49
C LEU A 103 56.30 29.89 -17.28
N SER A 104 56.38 30.50 -18.46
CA SER A 104 55.25 30.69 -19.36
C SER A 104 54.73 29.34 -19.89
N SER A 105 55.63 28.42 -20.24
CA SER A 105 55.26 27.04 -20.56
C SER A 105 54.59 26.35 -19.38
N PHE A 106 55.15 26.43 -18.17
CA PHE A 106 54.54 25.86 -16.96
C PHE A 106 53.17 26.45 -16.66
N GLN A 107 52.99 27.76 -16.84
CA GLN A 107 51.70 28.44 -16.68
C GLN A 107 50.68 27.94 -17.70
N SER A 108 51.09 27.82 -18.97
CA SER A 108 50.25 27.28 -20.05
C SER A 108 49.84 25.84 -19.74
N ASP A 109 50.78 25.00 -19.31
CA ASP A 109 50.53 23.59 -18.95
C ASP A 109 49.58 23.48 -17.76
N LEU A 110 49.77 24.27 -16.70
CA LEU A 110 48.85 24.32 -15.56
C LEU A 110 47.46 24.83 -15.95
N SER A 111 47.38 25.82 -16.85
CA SER A 111 46.09 26.34 -17.33
C SER A 111 45.36 25.31 -18.17
N SER A 112 46.09 24.59 -19.03
CA SER A 112 45.56 23.49 -19.83
C SER A 112 45.06 22.35 -18.94
N ILE A 113 45.89 21.88 -18.00
CA ILE A 113 45.52 20.82 -17.05
C ILE A 113 44.34 21.24 -16.18
N SER A 114 44.31 22.49 -15.69
CA SER A 114 43.19 22.98 -14.89
C SER A 114 41.89 23.04 -15.70
N SER A 115 41.96 23.43 -16.98
CA SER A 115 40.82 23.39 -17.89
C SER A 115 40.36 21.95 -18.14
N GLU A 116 41.27 21.02 -18.39
CA GLU A 116 40.96 19.60 -18.55
C GLU A 116 40.30 19.03 -17.28
N ILE A 117 40.85 19.31 -16.10
CA ILE A 117 40.25 18.89 -14.82
C ILE A 117 38.85 19.48 -14.66
N GLN A 118 38.66 20.76 -15.00
CA GLN A 118 37.35 21.40 -14.90
C GLN A 118 36.33 20.78 -15.88
N THR A 119 36.73 20.50 -17.11
CA THR A 119 35.87 19.82 -18.09
C THR A 119 35.53 18.39 -17.65
N LEU A 120 36.51 17.62 -17.16
CA LEU A 120 36.29 16.29 -16.58
C LEU A 120 35.35 16.34 -15.38
N GLN A 121 35.51 17.34 -14.50
CA GLN A 121 34.64 17.53 -13.34
C GLN A 121 33.20 17.84 -13.77
N GLN A 122 33.01 18.75 -14.74
CA GLN A 122 31.70 19.05 -15.30
C GLN A 122 31.06 17.82 -15.97
N GLN A 123 31.84 17.05 -16.73
CA GLN A 123 31.37 15.81 -17.35
C GLN A 123 30.98 14.76 -16.29
N SER A 124 31.78 14.61 -15.23
CA SER A 124 31.49 13.70 -14.12
C SER A 124 30.19 14.07 -13.41
N VAL A 125 29.97 15.35 -13.10
CA VAL A 125 28.73 15.85 -12.49
C VAL A 125 27.53 15.61 -13.41
N SER A 126 27.65 15.94 -14.70
CA SER A 126 26.60 15.71 -15.70
C SER A 126 26.26 14.23 -15.84
N MET A 127 27.27 13.36 -15.87
CA MET A 127 27.09 11.91 -15.93
C MET A 127 26.41 11.37 -14.66
N ASN A 128 26.80 11.86 -13.48
CA ASN A 128 26.18 11.48 -12.22
C ASN A 128 24.70 11.88 -12.17
N LEU A 129 24.37 13.09 -12.64
CA LEU A 129 23.00 13.56 -12.71
C LEU A 129 22.15 12.71 -13.68
N ARG A 130 22.70 12.37 -14.86
CA ARG A 130 22.05 11.44 -15.80
C ARG A 130 21.85 10.06 -15.19
N LEU A 131 22.82 9.55 -14.43
CA LEU A 131 22.72 8.26 -13.74
C LEU A 131 21.61 8.29 -12.69
N LYS A 132 21.56 9.31 -11.84
CA LYS A 132 20.52 9.48 -10.83
C LYS A 132 19.12 9.56 -11.45
N ASN A 133 18.96 10.35 -12.52
CA ASN A 133 17.69 10.44 -13.24
C ASN A 133 17.27 9.08 -13.82
N ARG A 134 18.21 8.35 -14.45
CA ARG A 134 17.95 7.00 -14.97
C ARG A 134 17.61 5.99 -13.87
N GLN A 135 18.25 6.06 -12.70
CA GLN A 135 17.95 5.21 -11.56
C GLN A 135 16.56 5.49 -10.99
N ALA A 136 16.17 6.76 -10.86
CA ALA A 136 14.84 7.14 -10.40
C ALA A 136 13.74 6.63 -11.35
N VAL A 137 13.93 6.82 -12.66
CA VAL A 137 13.00 6.32 -13.68
C VAL A 137 12.98 4.79 -13.71
N ARG A 138 14.14 4.13 -13.61
CA ARG A 138 14.23 2.66 -13.53
C ARG A 138 13.45 2.11 -12.34
N GLY A 139 13.49 2.77 -11.18
CA GLY A 139 12.72 2.35 -10.01
C GLY A 139 11.22 2.36 -10.28
N GLN A 140 10.71 3.46 -10.83
CA GLN A 140 9.30 3.60 -11.20
C GLN A 140 8.86 2.59 -12.27
N LEU A 141 9.68 2.40 -13.31
CA LEU A 141 9.40 1.43 -14.38
C LEU A 141 9.49 -0.02 -13.88
N SER A 142 10.44 -0.34 -12.99
CA SER A 142 10.53 -1.68 -12.40
C SER A 142 9.28 -1.99 -11.59
N GLN A 143 8.84 -1.07 -10.73
CA GLN A 143 7.60 -1.24 -9.97
C GLN A 143 6.40 -1.45 -10.89
N LEU A 144 6.29 -0.66 -11.97
CA LEU A 144 5.21 -0.83 -12.94
C LEU A 144 5.27 -2.22 -13.59
N VAL A 145 6.44 -2.68 -14.01
CA VAL A 145 6.60 -3.99 -14.66
C VAL A 145 6.31 -5.12 -13.67
N ASP A 146 6.83 -5.06 -12.44
CA ASP A 146 6.64 -6.11 -11.44
C ASP A 146 5.16 -6.31 -11.08
N GLU A 147 4.40 -5.21 -10.97
CA GLU A 147 2.95 -5.25 -10.69
C GLU A 147 2.12 -5.69 -11.91
N LEU A 148 2.60 -5.40 -13.12
CA LEU A 148 1.89 -5.69 -14.37
C LEU A 148 2.20 -7.10 -14.91
N VAL A 149 3.36 -7.66 -14.56
CA VAL A 149 3.75 -9.02 -14.92
C VAL A 149 2.88 -10.01 -14.16
N VAL A 150 2.14 -10.83 -14.91
CA VAL A 150 1.35 -11.95 -14.39
C VAL A 150 2.16 -13.24 -14.58
N PRO A 151 2.72 -13.84 -13.52
CA PRO A 151 3.45 -15.09 -13.62
C PRO A 151 2.55 -16.23 -14.12
N SER A 152 3.05 -17.03 -15.06
CA SER A 152 2.32 -18.21 -15.58
C SER A 152 1.97 -19.25 -14.51
N THR A 153 2.65 -19.20 -13.35
CA THR A 153 2.37 -20.03 -12.18
C THR A 153 1.00 -19.74 -11.55
N MET A 154 0.47 -18.52 -11.64
CA MET A 154 -0.89 -18.18 -11.18
C MET A 154 -1.98 -18.99 -11.90
N ILE A 155 -1.71 -19.46 -13.11
CA ILE A 155 -2.69 -20.17 -13.96
C ILE A 155 -2.76 -21.67 -13.61
N SER A 156 -1.74 -22.19 -12.90
CA SER A 156 -1.44 -23.63 -12.78
C SER A 156 -1.49 -24.18 -11.36
N THR A 157 -1.54 -23.38 -10.30
CA THR A 157 -1.47 -23.92 -8.93
C THR A 157 -2.77 -24.64 -8.53
N VAL A 158 -2.64 -25.96 -8.35
CA VAL A 158 -3.74 -26.92 -8.09
C VAL A 158 -4.01 -27.08 -6.58
N THR A 159 -3.05 -26.71 -5.73
CA THR A 159 -3.05 -26.88 -4.26
C THR A 159 -3.86 -25.78 -3.56
N GLU A 160 -4.73 -26.15 -2.61
CA GLU A 160 -5.71 -25.24 -1.97
C GLU A 160 -5.06 -24.07 -1.20
N GLN A 161 -3.88 -24.28 -0.59
CA GLN A 161 -3.20 -23.28 0.24
C GLN A 161 -2.36 -22.30 -0.60
N GLU A 162 -1.57 -22.81 -1.54
CA GLU A 162 -0.80 -21.97 -2.48
C GLU A 162 -1.76 -21.19 -3.40
N PHE A 163 -2.93 -21.74 -3.71
CA PHE A 163 -3.96 -21.03 -4.45
C PHE A 163 -4.49 -19.79 -3.71
N LEU A 164 -4.54 -19.80 -2.37
CA LEU A 164 -5.04 -18.67 -1.58
C LEU A 164 -4.05 -17.49 -1.62
N GLU A 165 -2.75 -17.77 -1.49
CA GLU A 165 -1.69 -16.76 -1.63
C GLU A 165 -1.65 -16.18 -3.05
N GLN A 166 -1.73 -17.05 -4.06
CA GLN A 166 -1.79 -16.61 -5.47
C GLN A 166 -3.05 -15.81 -5.78
N LEU A 167 -4.17 -16.08 -5.09
CA LEU A 167 -5.41 -15.30 -5.22
C LEU A 167 -5.27 -13.90 -4.61
N HIS A 168 -4.54 -13.74 -3.50
CA HIS A 168 -4.24 -12.43 -2.92
C HIS A 168 -3.38 -11.58 -3.87
N GLU A 169 -2.36 -12.20 -4.47
CA GLU A 169 -1.50 -11.53 -5.46
C GLU A 169 -2.32 -11.15 -6.70
N LEU A 170 -3.13 -12.07 -7.23
CA LEU A 170 -4.04 -11.80 -8.35
C LEU A 170 -5.02 -10.65 -8.03
N ASN A 171 -5.60 -10.62 -6.84
CA ASN A 171 -6.51 -9.54 -6.43
C ASN A 171 -5.81 -8.18 -6.38
N SER A 172 -4.55 -8.15 -5.92
CA SER A 172 -3.74 -6.93 -5.90
C SER A 172 -3.46 -6.45 -7.32
N LYS A 173 -3.07 -7.36 -8.23
CA LYS A 173 -2.86 -7.07 -9.64
C LYS A 173 -4.13 -6.63 -10.37
N ILE A 174 -5.29 -7.24 -10.07
CA ILE A 174 -6.58 -6.80 -10.60
C ILE A 174 -6.90 -5.36 -10.16
N ASN A 175 -6.67 -5.03 -8.88
CA ASN A 175 -6.93 -3.68 -8.38
C ASN A 175 -5.98 -2.65 -8.98
N TYR A 176 -4.70 -3.00 -9.12
CA TYR A 176 -3.70 -2.15 -9.76
C TYR A 176 -4.00 -1.94 -11.25
N ALA A 177 -4.35 -3.01 -11.98
CA ALA A 177 -4.79 -2.91 -13.37
C ALA A 177 -6.04 -2.01 -13.52
N LYS A 178 -7.02 -2.13 -12.60
CA LYS A 178 -8.18 -1.22 -12.55
C LYS A 178 -7.75 0.24 -12.31
N GLU A 179 -6.82 0.49 -11.40
CA GLU A 179 -6.33 1.84 -11.11
C GLU A 179 -5.58 2.45 -12.30
N LEU A 180 -4.75 1.67 -13.00
CA LEU A 180 -4.07 2.13 -14.20
C LEU A 180 -4.97 2.24 -15.43
N SER A 181 -6.04 1.46 -15.51
CA SER A 181 -7.03 1.61 -16.59
C SER A 181 -7.66 3.03 -16.57
N PHE A 182 -7.78 3.65 -15.39
CA PHE A 182 -8.22 5.03 -15.23
C PHE A 182 -7.18 6.06 -15.72
N ARG A 183 -5.91 5.68 -15.84
CA ARG A 183 -4.81 6.53 -16.33
C ARG A 183 -4.53 6.35 -17.83
N GLU A 184 -5.41 5.67 -18.56
CA GLU A 184 -5.40 5.51 -20.03
C GLU A 184 -4.04 5.07 -20.62
N THR A 185 -3.33 4.15 -19.95
CA THR A 185 -2.04 3.64 -20.45
C THR A 185 -2.25 2.50 -21.44
N LEU A 186 -1.70 2.59 -22.66
CA LEU A 186 -1.85 1.58 -23.74
C LEU A 186 -1.47 0.16 -23.32
N ALA A 187 -0.39 0.00 -22.55
CA ALA A 187 0.06 -1.31 -22.05
C ALA A 187 -0.95 -1.99 -21.09
N CYS A 188 -1.86 -1.23 -20.50
CA CYS A 188 -2.92 -1.80 -19.65
C CYS A 188 -4.01 -2.46 -20.49
N SER A 189 -4.27 -1.98 -21.71
CA SER A 189 -5.24 -2.60 -22.61
C SER A 189 -4.84 -4.03 -23.00
N ASP A 190 -3.54 -4.27 -23.19
CA ASP A 190 -3.01 -5.60 -23.58
C ASP A 190 -3.13 -6.63 -22.46
N ILE A 191 -3.05 -6.16 -21.21
CA ILE A 191 -3.02 -7.03 -20.02
C ILE A 191 -4.40 -7.17 -19.39
N GLN A 192 -5.29 -6.20 -19.62
CA GLN A 192 -6.68 -6.24 -19.16
C GLN A 192 -7.37 -7.55 -19.55
N ASP A 193 -7.24 -7.97 -20.82
CA ASP A 193 -7.86 -9.20 -21.31
C ASP A 193 -7.24 -10.48 -20.70
N ILE A 194 -5.94 -10.47 -20.39
CA ILE A 194 -5.27 -11.59 -19.71
C ILE A 194 -5.75 -11.66 -18.24
N VAL A 195 -5.76 -10.52 -17.55
CA VAL A 195 -6.21 -10.40 -16.16
C VAL A 195 -7.69 -10.78 -16.04
N ASP A 196 -8.53 -10.37 -16.98
CA ASP A 196 -9.95 -10.73 -16.99
C ASP A 196 -10.17 -12.22 -17.26
N ARG A 197 -9.39 -12.84 -18.15
CA ARG A 197 -9.41 -14.30 -18.34
C ARG A 197 -8.97 -15.06 -17.08
N LEU A 198 -7.93 -14.59 -16.39
CA LEU A 198 -7.52 -15.17 -15.11
C LEU A 198 -8.59 -14.98 -14.04
N ARG A 199 -9.21 -13.79 -13.96
CA ARG A 199 -10.32 -13.49 -13.06
C ARG A 199 -11.46 -14.48 -13.26
N ILE A 200 -11.90 -14.69 -14.50
CA ILE A 200 -12.98 -15.64 -14.84
C ILE A 200 -12.59 -17.07 -14.43
N LYS A 201 -11.35 -17.50 -14.71
CA LYS A 201 -10.87 -18.83 -14.32
C LYS A 201 -10.83 -19.00 -12.80
N ALA A 202 -10.34 -18.00 -12.06
CA ALA A 202 -10.30 -18.00 -10.60
C ALA A 202 -11.70 -18.03 -9.99
N VAL A 203 -12.61 -17.18 -10.48
CA VAL A 203 -14.02 -17.16 -10.07
C VAL A 203 -14.69 -18.51 -10.31
N SER A 204 -14.45 -19.13 -11.47
CA SER A 204 -15.01 -20.46 -11.80
C SER A 204 -14.53 -21.55 -10.85
N LYS A 205 -13.22 -21.58 -10.56
CA LYS A 205 -12.61 -22.55 -9.62
C LYS A 205 -13.11 -22.35 -8.19
N ILE A 206 -13.20 -21.09 -7.72
CA ILE A 206 -13.74 -20.76 -6.40
C ILE A 206 -15.22 -21.19 -6.30
N ARG A 207 -16.02 -20.88 -7.33
CA ARG A 207 -17.43 -21.26 -7.39
C ARG A 207 -17.59 -22.77 -7.28
N GLU A 208 -16.85 -23.52 -8.09
CA GLU A 208 -16.89 -24.99 -8.04
C GLU A 208 -16.52 -25.52 -6.65
N PHE A 209 -15.43 -25.02 -6.06
CA PHE A 209 -14.99 -25.43 -4.73
C PHE A 209 -16.04 -25.17 -3.65
N ILE A 210 -16.58 -23.94 -3.57
CA ILE A 210 -17.56 -23.59 -2.54
C ILE A 210 -18.85 -24.38 -2.75
N LEU A 211 -19.35 -24.51 -3.98
CA LEU A 211 -20.56 -25.28 -4.27
C LEU A 211 -20.38 -26.77 -3.92
N GLN A 212 -19.23 -27.38 -4.24
CA GLN A 212 -18.93 -28.74 -3.83
C GLN A 212 -18.97 -28.91 -2.31
N LYS A 213 -18.44 -27.95 -1.55
CA LYS A 213 -18.55 -27.95 -0.08
C LYS A 213 -20.00 -27.77 0.38
N ILE A 214 -20.79 -26.89 -0.24
CA ILE A 214 -22.23 -26.71 0.05
C ILE A 214 -23.01 -28.02 -0.20
N TYR A 215 -22.73 -28.71 -1.30
CA TYR A 215 -23.38 -29.99 -1.60
C TYR A 215 -22.96 -31.10 -0.64
N SER A 216 -21.75 -31.04 -0.07
CA SER A 216 -21.31 -32.01 0.93
C SER A 216 -22.20 -32.04 2.19
N PHE A 217 -22.86 -30.92 2.53
CA PHE A 217 -23.78 -30.85 3.66
C PHE A 217 -25.05 -31.69 3.45
N ARG A 218 -25.41 -32.00 2.19
CA ARG A 218 -26.58 -32.84 1.88
C ARG A 218 -26.38 -34.30 2.28
N LYS A 219 -25.15 -34.72 2.59
CA LYS A 219 -24.87 -36.08 3.03
C LYS A 219 -25.51 -36.34 4.41
N PRO A 220 -26.25 -37.45 4.56
CA PRO A 220 -26.90 -37.79 5.83
C PRO A 220 -25.86 -37.98 6.94
N MET A 221 -26.25 -37.65 8.19
CA MET A 221 -25.40 -37.75 9.39
C MET A 221 -24.14 -36.87 9.41
N THR A 222 -24.02 -35.90 8.49
CA THR A 222 -22.91 -34.94 8.51
C THR A 222 -23.06 -33.99 9.70
N ASN A 223 -22.01 -33.86 10.51
CA ASN A 223 -21.93 -32.77 11.47
C ASN A 223 -21.68 -31.46 10.70
N TYR A 224 -22.71 -30.63 10.58
CA TYR A 224 -22.68 -29.37 9.82
C TYR A 224 -21.57 -28.41 10.28
N GLN A 225 -21.07 -28.55 11.50
CA GLN A 225 -20.01 -27.71 12.06
C GLN A 225 -18.65 -27.93 11.37
N ILE A 226 -18.34 -29.17 10.99
CA ILE A 226 -17.01 -29.50 10.44
C ILE A 226 -16.83 -28.83 9.05
N PRO A 227 -17.79 -28.95 8.11
CA PRO A 227 -17.69 -28.26 6.84
C PRO A 227 -17.85 -26.72 6.98
N GLN A 228 -18.66 -26.21 7.92
CA GLN A 228 -18.74 -24.76 8.21
C GLN A 228 -17.39 -24.18 8.66
N ASN A 229 -16.71 -24.84 9.62
CA ASN A 229 -15.38 -24.41 10.08
C ASN A 229 -14.33 -24.48 8.96
N THR A 230 -14.49 -25.42 8.03
CA THR A 230 -13.63 -25.50 6.84
C THR A 230 -13.89 -24.33 5.91
N LEU A 231 -15.15 -23.97 5.65
CA LEU A 231 -15.52 -22.81 4.83
C LEU A 231 -15.01 -21.49 5.44
N LEU A 232 -15.01 -21.34 6.76
CA LEU A 232 -14.47 -20.15 7.43
C LEU A 232 -12.99 -19.92 7.14
N LYS A 233 -12.19 -20.99 7.00
CA LYS A 233 -10.77 -20.87 6.60
C LYS A 233 -10.60 -20.27 5.21
N PHE A 234 -11.59 -20.46 4.33
CA PHE A 234 -11.62 -19.93 2.97
C PHE A 234 -12.51 -18.69 2.83
N ARG A 235 -12.75 -17.94 3.92
CA ARG A 235 -13.53 -16.69 3.90
C ARG A 235 -13.06 -15.71 2.82
N PHE A 236 -11.76 -15.63 2.56
CA PHE A 236 -11.21 -14.76 1.52
C PHE A 236 -11.76 -15.06 0.11
N PHE A 237 -12.14 -16.30 -0.19
CA PHE A 237 -12.74 -16.64 -1.48
C PHE A 237 -14.07 -15.93 -1.69
N TYR A 238 -14.92 -15.86 -0.65
CA TYR A 238 -16.18 -15.14 -0.76
C TYR A 238 -15.96 -13.63 -0.88
N GLN A 239 -14.98 -13.09 -0.14
CA GLN A 239 -14.58 -11.67 -0.25
C GLN A 239 -14.08 -11.33 -1.66
N PHE A 240 -13.27 -12.20 -2.26
CA PHE A 240 -12.79 -12.04 -3.64
C PHE A 240 -13.93 -12.04 -4.65
N LEU A 241 -14.93 -12.93 -4.47
CA LEU A 241 -16.12 -12.95 -5.33
C LEU A 241 -16.94 -11.67 -5.19
N LEU A 242 -17.15 -11.15 -3.97
CA LEU A 242 -17.90 -9.89 -3.77
C LEU A 242 -17.23 -8.69 -4.45
N ALA A 243 -15.90 -8.65 -4.49
CA ALA A 243 -15.13 -7.56 -5.08
C ALA A 243 -15.12 -7.61 -6.63
N ASN A 244 -15.16 -8.81 -7.22
CA ASN A 244 -14.99 -9.01 -8.65
C ASN A 244 -16.29 -9.37 -9.38
N GLU A 245 -17.06 -10.34 -8.87
CA GLU A 245 -18.25 -10.91 -9.53
C GLU A 245 -19.40 -11.13 -8.54
N ARG A 246 -20.22 -10.08 -8.33
CA ARG A 246 -21.32 -10.07 -7.35
C ARG A 246 -22.43 -11.08 -7.68
N THR A 247 -22.61 -11.43 -8.95
CA THR A 247 -23.62 -12.39 -9.41
C THR A 247 -23.33 -13.80 -8.88
N VAL A 248 -22.07 -14.24 -9.01
CA VAL A 248 -21.61 -15.55 -8.49
C VAL A 248 -21.64 -15.57 -6.96
N ALA A 249 -21.26 -14.47 -6.31
CA ALA A 249 -21.37 -14.35 -4.85
C ALA A 249 -22.82 -14.48 -4.35
N LYS A 250 -23.78 -13.90 -5.09
CA LYS A 250 -25.22 -14.03 -4.81
C LYS A 250 -25.69 -15.47 -5.02
N GLU A 251 -25.32 -16.11 -6.11
CA GLU A 251 -25.66 -17.50 -6.40
C GLU A 251 -25.23 -18.44 -5.27
N ILE A 252 -23.96 -18.36 -4.85
CA ILE A 252 -23.41 -19.19 -3.77
C ILE A 252 -24.17 -18.98 -2.46
N ARG A 253 -24.49 -17.72 -2.13
CA ARG A 253 -25.26 -17.39 -0.93
C ARG A 253 -26.66 -17.96 -1.00
N ASP A 254 -27.35 -17.79 -2.12
CA ASP A 254 -28.73 -18.25 -2.28
C ASP A 254 -28.80 -19.81 -2.26
N GLU A 255 -27.81 -20.50 -2.85
CA GLU A 255 -27.70 -21.98 -2.80
C GLU A 255 -27.38 -22.49 -1.38
N TYR A 256 -26.54 -21.77 -0.63
CA TYR A 256 -26.26 -22.07 0.78
C TYR A 256 -27.55 -21.95 1.62
N VAL A 257 -28.28 -20.85 1.45
CA VAL A 257 -29.53 -20.58 2.17
C VAL A 257 -30.58 -21.66 1.88
N ASP A 258 -30.79 -22.02 0.62
CA ASP A 258 -31.76 -23.05 0.25
C ASP A 258 -31.37 -24.43 0.83
N THR A 259 -30.09 -24.79 0.72
CA THR A 259 -29.58 -26.06 1.24
C THR A 259 -29.70 -26.14 2.77
N MET A 260 -29.24 -25.12 3.50
CA MET A 260 -29.31 -25.10 4.96
C MET A 260 -30.76 -25.03 5.46
N SER A 261 -31.62 -24.24 4.82
CA SER A 261 -33.04 -24.14 5.20
C SER A 261 -33.73 -25.50 5.15
N LYS A 262 -33.51 -26.27 4.08
CA LYS A 262 -34.05 -27.63 3.93
C LYS A 262 -33.47 -28.60 4.96
N ILE A 263 -32.17 -28.53 5.21
CA ILE A 263 -31.47 -29.39 6.16
C ILE A 263 -32.00 -29.16 7.58
N TYR A 264 -32.02 -27.92 8.06
CA TYR A 264 -32.51 -27.59 9.40
C TYR A 264 -33.98 -27.98 9.57
N PHE A 265 -34.83 -27.63 8.60
CA PHE A 265 -36.24 -27.99 8.66
C PHE A 265 -36.44 -29.51 8.74
N SER A 266 -35.76 -30.29 7.89
CA SER A 266 -35.85 -31.75 7.89
C SER A 266 -35.33 -32.37 9.19
N TYR A 267 -34.18 -31.88 9.68
CA TYR A 267 -33.59 -32.30 10.94
C TYR A 267 -34.55 -32.08 12.11
N PHE A 268 -35.04 -30.85 12.30
CA PHE A 268 -35.91 -30.53 13.41
C PHE A 268 -37.28 -31.20 13.30
N LYS A 269 -37.85 -31.31 12.09
CA LYS A 269 -39.11 -32.05 11.87
C LYS A 269 -38.97 -33.51 12.29
N SER A 270 -37.89 -34.17 11.89
CA SER A 270 -37.62 -35.55 12.27
C SER A 270 -37.31 -35.70 13.76
N TYR A 271 -36.54 -34.76 14.32
CA TYR A 271 -36.17 -34.75 15.73
C TYR A 271 -37.38 -34.57 16.64
N SER A 272 -38.22 -33.56 16.40
CA SER A 272 -39.46 -33.33 17.14
C SER A 272 -40.41 -34.52 17.04
N GLY A 273 -40.58 -35.08 15.84
CA GLY A 273 -41.43 -36.26 15.64
C GLY A 273 -40.94 -37.51 16.38
N ARG A 274 -39.61 -37.71 16.50
CA ARG A 274 -39.05 -38.83 17.29
C ARG A 274 -39.12 -38.56 18.79
N LEU A 275 -38.96 -37.32 19.23
CA LEU A 275 -39.06 -36.96 20.65
C LEU A 275 -40.47 -37.13 21.19
N LEU A 276 -41.50 -36.78 20.43
CA LEU A 276 -42.89 -36.97 20.87
C LEU A 276 -43.23 -38.45 21.11
N LYS A 277 -42.53 -39.39 20.47
CA LYS A 277 -42.71 -40.84 20.71
C LYS A 277 -42.16 -41.33 22.05
N VAL A 278 -41.32 -40.54 22.72
CA VAL A 278 -40.80 -40.87 24.06
C VAL A 278 -41.48 -40.06 25.17
N GLN A 279 -42.57 -39.35 24.84
CA GLN A 279 -43.43 -38.71 25.81
C GLN A 279 -44.17 -39.77 26.64
N TYR A 280 -44.46 -39.48 27.91
CA TYR A 280 -45.40 -40.28 28.70
C TYR A 280 -46.75 -40.41 27.98
N GLU A 281 -47.33 -41.62 28.04
CA GLU A 281 -48.62 -41.94 27.42
C GLU A 281 -49.80 -41.33 28.22
N ASP A 282 -49.67 -41.27 29.55
CA ASP A 282 -50.63 -40.61 30.43
C ASP A 282 -50.42 -39.08 30.40
N VAL A 283 -51.24 -38.38 29.62
CA VAL A 283 -51.29 -36.91 29.55
C VAL A 283 -52.54 -36.42 30.29
N ALA A 284 -52.45 -35.25 30.92
CA ALA A 284 -53.60 -34.63 31.60
C ALA A 284 -54.76 -34.38 30.62
N ASP A 285 -55.96 -34.85 30.97
CA ASP A 285 -57.19 -34.64 30.19
C ASP A 285 -58.14 -33.66 30.92
N LYS A 286 -59.17 -33.19 30.21
CA LYS A 286 -60.21 -32.28 30.73
C LYS A 286 -60.93 -32.82 31.98
N ASP A 287 -60.95 -34.14 32.13
CA ASP A 287 -61.60 -34.85 33.23
C ASP A 287 -60.68 -35.06 34.45
N ASP A 288 -59.43 -34.59 34.41
CA ASP A 288 -58.50 -34.67 35.53
C ASP A 288 -58.71 -33.51 36.53
N LEU A 289 -59.18 -33.85 37.74
CA LEU A 289 -59.34 -32.90 38.85
C LEU A 289 -58.21 -32.99 39.87
N MET A 290 -57.75 -31.82 40.33
CA MET A 290 -56.92 -31.70 41.53
C MET A 290 -57.77 -31.88 42.80
N GLY A 291 -57.29 -32.69 43.74
CA GLY A 291 -57.93 -32.83 45.05
C GLY A 291 -59.16 -33.73 45.08
N VAL A 292 -59.26 -34.70 44.15
CA VAL A 292 -60.10 -35.87 44.40
C VAL A 292 -59.45 -36.60 45.57
N GLU A 293 -59.93 -36.34 46.79
CA GLU A 293 -59.67 -37.25 47.90
C GLU A 293 -60.07 -38.64 47.40
N ASP A 294 -59.17 -39.61 47.49
CA ASP A 294 -59.46 -41.03 47.34
C ASP A 294 -60.43 -41.41 48.48
N THR A 295 -61.66 -40.90 48.44
CA THR A 295 -62.77 -41.54 49.10
C THR A 295 -62.99 -42.80 48.32
N ALA A 296 -62.27 -43.83 48.74
CA ALA A 296 -62.69 -45.22 48.67
C ALA A 296 -64.05 -45.33 49.37
N LYS A 297 -65.10 -44.76 48.76
CA LYS A 297 -66.47 -45.17 49.00
C LYS A 297 -66.60 -46.52 48.35
N LYS A 298 -66.19 -47.50 49.14
CA LYS A 298 -66.77 -48.82 49.27
C LYS A 298 -68.29 -48.69 49.16
N ASP A 299 -68.81 -48.63 47.94
CA ASP A 299 -70.20 -48.94 47.69
C ASP A 299 -70.26 -50.29 46.97
N ILE A 300 -70.79 -51.22 47.74
CA ILE A 300 -71.01 -52.61 47.41
C ILE A 300 -72.09 -52.63 46.34
N LEU A 301 -71.87 -53.40 45.27
CA LEU A 301 -72.83 -53.84 44.25
C LEU A 301 -72.71 -53.16 42.87
N GLN A 302 -71.71 -53.58 42.10
CA GLN A 302 -71.97 -53.92 40.69
C GLN A 302 -71.01 -55.00 40.20
N THR A 303 -71.61 -56.14 39.90
CA THR A 303 -71.01 -57.35 39.38
C THR A 303 -70.72 -57.23 37.88
N THR A 304 -69.73 -57.99 37.43
CA THR A 304 -69.43 -58.44 36.06
C THR A 304 -68.64 -57.51 35.12
N GLY A 305 -67.37 -57.87 34.90
CA GLY A 305 -66.71 -57.80 33.58
C GLY A 305 -65.59 -56.79 33.41
N PHE A 306 -64.36 -57.31 33.19
CA PHE A 306 -63.15 -56.61 32.70
C PHE A 306 -62.37 -55.75 33.71
N PHE A 307 -61.52 -56.43 34.50
CA PHE A 307 -60.43 -55.80 35.25
C PHE A 307 -59.26 -55.43 34.31
N SER A 308 -59.25 -54.21 33.79
CA SER A 308 -57.98 -53.47 33.69
C SER A 308 -57.85 -52.69 35.00
N LYS A 309 -56.80 -52.98 35.78
CA LYS A 309 -56.44 -52.11 36.91
C LYS A 309 -56.17 -50.71 36.33
N PRO A 310 -56.89 -49.65 36.70
CA PRO A 310 -56.43 -48.31 36.38
C PRO A 310 -55.12 -48.10 37.15
N SER A 311 -54.06 -47.81 36.41
CA SER A 311 -52.75 -47.45 36.94
C SER A 311 -52.85 -46.11 37.68
N LEU A 312 -53.27 -46.14 38.95
CA LEU A 312 -53.40 -44.98 39.83
C LEU A 312 -52.05 -44.40 40.31
N LYS A 313 -50.90 -44.89 39.82
CA LYS A 313 -49.59 -44.55 40.40
C LYS A 313 -48.94 -43.27 39.87
N SER A 314 -49.43 -42.65 38.79
CA SER A 314 -48.88 -41.40 38.24
C SER A 314 -49.86 -40.22 38.26
N ARG A 315 -51.16 -40.45 38.51
CA ARG A 315 -52.21 -39.43 38.33
C ARG A 315 -52.14 -38.27 39.34
N ASN A 316 -51.75 -38.56 40.59
CA ASN A 316 -51.52 -37.53 41.62
C ASN A 316 -50.27 -36.68 41.39
N THR A 317 -49.38 -37.06 40.47
CA THR A 317 -48.15 -36.29 40.18
C THR A 317 -48.29 -35.29 39.04
N ILE A 318 -49.36 -35.39 38.25
CA ILE A 318 -49.62 -34.53 37.08
C ILE A 318 -49.68 -33.06 37.49
N PHE A 319 -50.32 -32.75 38.63
CA PHE A 319 -50.45 -31.38 39.14
C PHE A 319 -49.50 -31.05 40.30
N THR A 320 -48.41 -31.80 40.47
CA THR A 320 -47.37 -31.47 41.45
C THR A 320 -46.07 -31.09 40.75
N VAL A 321 -45.44 -29.98 41.16
CA VAL A 321 -44.17 -29.52 40.57
C VAL A 321 -43.04 -30.52 40.85
N GLY A 322 -43.01 -31.14 42.04
CA GLY A 322 -42.13 -32.26 42.40
C GLY A 322 -40.71 -32.20 41.80
N GLN A 323 -40.28 -33.29 41.17
CA GLN A 323 -39.01 -33.37 40.43
C GLN A 323 -39.07 -32.72 39.03
N ARG A 324 -40.26 -32.35 38.53
CA ARG A 324 -40.44 -31.71 37.22
C ARG A 324 -39.78 -30.33 37.16
N GLY A 325 -39.73 -29.63 38.30
CA GLY A 325 -39.02 -28.35 38.43
C GLY A 325 -37.50 -28.44 38.20
N ALA A 326 -36.90 -29.64 38.28
CA ALA A 326 -35.47 -29.84 38.07
C ALA A 326 -35.01 -29.42 36.67
N VAL A 327 -35.91 -29.47 35.67
CA VAL A 327 -35.64 -29.05 34.28
C VAL A 327 -35.18 -27.60 34.16
N LEU A 328 -35.50 -26.79 35.17
CA LEU A 328 -35.14 -25.37 35.26
C LEU A 328 -33.79 -25.14 35.95
N SER A 329 -33.20 -26.16 36.56
CA SER A 329 -31.88 -26.08 37.18
C SER A 329 -30.82 -25.78 36.12
N PRO A 330 -29.75 -25.01 36.42
CA PRO A 330 -28.72 -24.69 35.43
C PRO A 330 -28.08 -25.94 34.80
N ALA A 331 -27.89 -27.00 35.59
CA ALA A 331 -27.31 -28.26 35.13
C ALA A 331 -28.21 -28.97 34.09
N GLU A 332 -29.52 -29.00 34.32
CA GLU A 332 -30.45 -29.63 33.39
C GLU A 332 -30.87 -28.71 32.24
N LEU A 333 -30.87 -27.39 32.43
CA LEU A 333 -31.31 -26.42 31.42
C LEU A 333 -30.31 -26.25 30.26
N GLU A 334 -29.00 -26.36 30.50
CA GLU A 334 -27.96 -26.38 29.46
C GLU A 334 -27.35 -27.78 29.25
N GLY A 335 -27.92 -28.80 29.90
CA GLY A 335 -27.52 -30.20 29.77
C GLY A 335 -27.67 -30.76 28.36
N PRO A 336 -27.12 -31.96 28.09
CA PRO A 336 -27.13 -32.58 26.76
C PRO A 336 -28.56 -32.76 26.23
N ILE A 337 -28.72 -32.67 24.91
CA ILE A 337 -30.00 -32.92 24.26
C ILE A 337 -30.37 -34.40 24.35
N LEU A 338 -31.66 -34.69 24.46
CA LEU A 338 -32.18 -36.05 24.43
C LEU A 338 -31.91 -36.67 23.06
N ILE A 339 -31.43 -37.92 23.08
CA ILE A 339 -31.21 -38.74 21.88
C ILE A 339 -32.39 -39.73 21.78
N PRO A 340 -33.36 -39.52 20.88
CA PRO A 340 -34.59 -40.31 20.84
C PRO A 340 -34.34 -41.82 20.70
N HIS A 341 -33.33 -42.22 19.92
CA HIS A 341 -32.99 -43.63 19.74
C HIS A 341 -32.43 -44.29 21.00
N ALA A 342 -31.67 -43.56 21.82
CA ALA A 342 -31.16 -44.08 23.09
C ALA A 342 -32.30 -44.21 24.12
N ALA A 343 -33.15 -43.18 24.19
CA ALA A 343 -34.33 -43.17 25.06
C ALA A 343 -35.32 -44.30 24.73
N GLN A 344 -35.59 -44.55 23.45
CA GLN A 344 -36.46 -45.64 23.01
C GLN A 344 -35.88 -47.03 23.34
N ARG A 345 -34.56 -47.21 23.21
CA ARG A 345 -33.91 -48.49 23.57
C ARG A 345 -33.91 -48.75 25.07
N GLY A 346 -33.80 -47.69 25.89
CA GLY A 346 -33.84 -47.78 27.34
C GLY A 346 -35.25 -47.71 27.95
N ASP A 347 -36.30 -47.77 27.11
CA ASP A 347 -37.71 -47.59 27.48
C ASP A 347 -38.00 -46.38 28.39
N SER A 348 -37.17 -45.34 28.28
CA SER A 348 -37.27 -44.15 29.10
C SER A 348 -38.32 -43.21 28.51
N ARG A 349 -39.34 -42.87 29.31
CA ARG A 349 -40.36 -41.88 28.98
C ARG A 349 -40.14 -40.59 29.76
N TYR A 350 -40.47 -39.47 29.15
CA TYR A 350 -40.21 -38.13 29.71
C TYR A 350 -41.48 -37.26 29.70
N PRO A 351 -41.60 -36.31 30.64
CA PRO A 351 -42.68 -35.33 30.61
C PRO A 351 -42.42 -34.30 29.50
N TYR A 352 -43.48 -33.62 29.07
CA TYR A 352 -43.44 -32.75 27.90
C TYR A 352 -42.42 -31.63 28.04
N GLU A 353 -42.30 -30.99 29.21
CA GLU A 353 -41.35 -29.90 29.45
C GLU A 353 -39.90 -30.30 29.22
N THR A 354 -39.53 -31.57 29.46
CA THR A 354 -38.18 -32.09 29.22
C THR A 354 -37.92 -32.27 27.73
N LEU A 355 -38.93 -32.73 26.98
CA LEU A 355 -38.88 -32.78 25.52
C LEU A 355 -38.80 -31.37 24.93
N PHE A 356 -39.63 -30.46 25.43
CA PHE A 356 -39.69 -29.06 25.04
C PHE A 356 -38.34 -28.37 25.26
N ARG A 357 -37.73 -28.55 26.44
CA ARG A 357 -36.37 -28.08 26.77
C ARG A 357 -35.35 -28.58 25.77
N SER A 358 -35.34 -29.89 25.50
CA SER A 358 -34.39 -30.50 24.58
C SER A 358 -34.51 -29.95 23.15
N GLN A 359 -35.74 -29.79 22.65
CA GLN A 359 -35.99 -29.22 21.32
C GLN A 359 -35.54 -27.76 21.22
N HIS A 360 -35.90 -26.94 22.21
CA HIS A 360 -35.58 -25.52 22.21
C HIS A 360 -34.10 -25.24 22.49
N TYR A 361 -33.43 -26.07 23.30
CA TYR A 361 -31.98 -25.97 23.49
C TYR A 361 -31.21 -26.33 22.22
N ALA A 362 -31.62 -27.41 21.53
CA ALA A 362 -31.06 -27.77 20.23
C ALA A 362 -31.26 -26.64 19.20
N LEU A 363 -32.45 -26.05 19.16
CA LEU A 363 -32.76 -24.92 18.28
C LEU A 363 -31.89 -23.70 18.59
N LEU A 364 -31.76 -23.34 19.87
CA LEU A 364 -30.94 -22.23 20.34
C LEU A 364 -29.47 -22.42 19.92
N ASP A 365 -28.86 -23.57 20.26
CA ASP A 365 -27.44 -23.83 19.99
C ASP A 365 -27.13 -23.82 18.48
N ASN A 366 -27.96 -24.47 17.66
CA ASN A 366 -27.80 -24.46 16.21
C ASN A 366 -28.02 -23.06 15.61
N SER A 367 -29.02 -22.33 16.09
CA SER A 367 -29.29 -20.97 15.63
C SER A 367 -28.18 -19.99 16.00
N CYS A 368 -27.57 -20.15 17.17
CA CYS A 368 -26.43 -19.34 17.59
C CYS A 368 -25.23 -19.55 16.67
N ARG A 369 -24.86 -20.82 16.42
CA ARG A 369 -23.74 -21.17 15.55
C ARG A 369 -23.97 -20.72 14.11
N GLU A 370 -25.18 -20.93 13.60
CA GLU A 370 -25.56 -20.50 12.26
C GLU A 370 -25.44 -18.97 12.13
N PHE A 371 -25.98 -18.20 13.06
CA PHE A 371 -25.91 -16.74 13.01
C PHE A 371 -24.48 -16.21 13.00
N LEU A 372 -23.59 -16.80 13.82
CA LEU A 372 -22.17 -16.45 13.85
C LEU A 372 -21.49 -16.81 12.53
N PHE A 373 -21.72 -18.01 12.00
CA PHE A 373 -21.19 -18.43 10.70
C PHE A 373 -21.64 -17.49 9.59
N LEU A 374 -22.93 -17.14 9.53
CA LEU A 374 -23.48 -16.24 8.52
C LEU A 374 -22.85 -14.86 8.59
N SER A 375 -22.71 -14.31 9.80
CA SER A 375 -22.13 -12.99 10.01
C SER A 375 -20.66 -12.94 9.58
N ASP A 376 -19.90 -14.00 9.89
CA ASP A 376 -18.46 -14.06 9.59
C ASP A 376 -18.19 -14.40 8.11
N PHE A 377 -18.76 -15.49 7.59
CA PHE A 377 -18.51 -15.97 6.23
C PHE A 377 -19.06 -15.03 5.16
N PHE A 378 -20.31 -14.57 5.33
CA PHE A 378 -20.95 -13.66 4.36
C PHE A 378 -20.68 -12.18 4.64
N MET A 379 -19.90 -11.86 5.68
CA MET A 379 -19.49 -10.49 6.04
C MET A 379 -20.66 -9.51 6.16
N VAL A 380 -21.78 -9.98 6.72
CA VAL A 380 -23.00 -9.20 6.94
C VAL A 380 -23.19 -8.90 8.42
N ALA A 381 -23.68 -7.70 8.71
CA ALA A 381 -23.96 -7.25 10.07
C ALA A 381 -25.34 -6.58 10.16
N GLY A 382 -25.89 -6.51 11.37
CA GLY A 382 -27.18 -5.85 11.62
C GLY A 382 -28.34 -6.50 10.90
N ASN A 383 -29.18 -5.70 10.24
CA ASN A 383 -30.42 -6.17 9.60
C ASN A 383 -30.19 -7.18 8.48
N SER A 384 -29.13 -7.03 7.67
CA SER A 384 -28.84 -7.97 6.58
C SER A 384 -28.48 -9.37 7.10
N ALA A 385 -27.81 -9.47 8.26
CA ALA A 385 -27.54 -10.75 8.90
C ALA A 385 -28.84 -11.38 9.45
N LEU A 386 -29.76 -10.56 9.97
CA LEU A 386 -31.08 -11.01 10.42
C LEU A 386 -31.93 -11.55 9.26
N ASP A 387 -31.95 -10.86 8.12
CA ASP A 387 -32.72 -11.29 6.95
C ASP A 387 -32.19 -12.62 6.40
N LEU A 388 -30.86 -12.78 6.36
CA LEU A 388 -30.21 -14.02 5.92
C LEU A 388 -30.52 -15.17 6.90
N PHE A 389 -30.44 -14.91 8.19
CA PHE A 389 -30.81 -15.88 9.23
C PHE A 389 -32.28 -16.30 9.11
N ASN A 390 -33.20 -15.33 8.95
CA ASN A 390 -34.62 -15.60 8.78
C ASN A 390 -34.92 -16.40 7.51
N SER A 391 -34.14 -16.19 6.44
CA SER A 391 -34.27 -16.98 5.21
C SER A 391 -33.91 -18.46 5.41
N ILE A 392 -32.96 -18.75 6.31
CA ILE A 392 -32.55 -20.12 6.65
C ILE A 392 -33.50 -20.74 7.69
N MET A 393 -33.60 -20.10 8.86
CA MET A 393 -34.28 -20.64 10.04
C MET A 393 -35.78 -20.36 10.07
N GLY A 394 -36.30 -19.43 9.28
CA GLY A 394 -37.69 -18.98 9.36
C GLY A 394 -38.72 -20.10 9.20
N LYS A 395 -38.50 -21.03 8.26
CA LYS A 395 -39.37 -22.21 8.09
C LYS A 395 -39.36 -23.12 9.32
N THR A 396 -38.18 -23.33 9.90
CA THR A 396 -38.00 -24.11 11.13
C THR A 396 -38.68 -23.44 12.31
N LEU A 397 -38.46 -22.14 12.51
CA LEU A 397 -39.11 -21.36 13.57
C LEU A 397 -40.63 -21.38 13.43
N GLY A 398 -41.16 -21.22 12.21
CA GLY A 398 -42.58 -21.35 11.93
C GLY A 398 -43.15 -22.73 12.29
N MET A 399 -42.39 -23.81 12.06
CA MET A 399 -42.77 -25.16 12.49
C MET A 399 -42.84 -25.28 14.02
N PHE A 400 -41.86 -24.75 14.74
CA PHE A 400 -41.87 -24.74 16.20
C PHE A 400 -43.08 -23.98 16.76
N LEU A 401 -43.38 -22.80 16.20
CA LEU A 401 -44.55 -22.02 16.59
C LEU A 401 -45.87 -22.77 16.35
N LYS A 402 -45.99 -23.42 15.19
CA LYS A 402 -47.17 -24.24 14.89
C LYS A 402 -47.30 -25.41 15.87
N ASN A 403 -46.23 -26.14 16.13
CA ASN A 403 -46.23 -27.26 17.08
C ASN A 403 -46.61 -26.80 18.50
N LEU A 404 -46.09 -25.66 18.95
CA LEU A 404 -46.45 -25.07 20.24
C LEU A 404 -47.92 -24.67 20.28
N SER A 405 -48.43 -24.01 19.23
CA SER A 405 -49.85 -23.64 19.15
C SER A 405 -50.77 -24.85 19.18
N THR A 406 -50.39 -25.94 18.50
CA THR A 406 -51.16 -27.20 18.52
C THR A 406 -51.11 -27.89 19.88
N TYR A 407 -49.96 -27.86 20.57
CA TYR A 407 -49.87 -28.39 21.93
C TYR A 407 -50.74 -27.58 22.90
N LEU A 408 -50.64 -26.25 22.87
CA LEU A 408 -51.38 -25.37 23.78
C LEU A 408 -52.91 -25.42 23.58
N SER A 409 -53.40 -25.73 22.38
CA SER A 409 -54.84 -25.82 22.13
C SER A 409 -55.52 -27.01 22.83
N ASP A 410 -54.75 -28.03 23.20
CA ASP A 410 -55.25 -29.30 23.76
C ASP A 410 -54.46 -29.72 25.01
N CYS A 411 -53.89 -28.74 25.73
CA CYS A 411 -53.10 -28.97 26.94
C CYS A 411 -53.89 -28.59 28.20
N TYR A 412 -54.11 -29.56 29.08
CA TYR A 412 -54.75 -29.37 30.39
C TYR A 412 -53.73 -29.35 31.56
N ASP A 413 -52.43 -29.49 31.28
CA ASP A 413 -51.36 -29.43 32.27
C ASP A 413 -50.79 -28.01 32.41
N SER A 414 -51.34 -27.25 33.35
CA SER A 414 -50.91 -25.89 33.66
C SER A 414 -49.44 -25.80 34.14
N ILE A 415 -48.91 -26.85 34.78
CA ILE A 415 -47.52 -26.89 35.25
C ILE A 415 -46.57 -27.09 34.07
N ALA A 416 -46.88 -27.98 33.13
CA ALA A 416 -46.10 -28.12 31.90
C ALA A 416 -45.99 -26.81 31.14
N VAL A 417 -47.12 -26.10 30.96
CA VAL A 417 -47.16 -24.80 30.29
C VAL A 417 -46.32 -23.76 31.05
N PHE A 418 -46.47 -23.68 32.37
CA PHE A 418 -45.68 -22.79 33.22
C PHE A 418 -44.17 -23.06 33.11
N LEU A 419 -43.76 -24.32 33.18
CA LEU A 419 -42.36 -24.72 33.02
C LEU A 419 -41.84 -24.39 31.61
N CYS A 420 -42.62 -24.61 30.56
CA CYS A 420 -42.26 -24.23 29.19
C CYS A 420 -42.04 -22.73 29.04
N ILE A 421 -42.91 -21.88 29.62
CA ILE A 421 -42.74 -20.43 29.65
C ILE A 421 -41.41 -20.07 30.32
N HIS A 422 -41.13 -20.65 31.49
CA HIS A 422 -39.89 -20.41 32.24
C HIS A 422 -38.63 -20.89 31.51
N ILE A 423 -38.70 -21.99 30.75
CA ILE A 423 -37.61 -22.45 29.88
C ILE A 423 -37.29 -21.38 28.83
N ILE A 424 -38.31 -20.85 28.15
CA ILE A 424 -38.12 -19.85 27.10
C ILE A 424 -37.57 -18.54 27.66
N LEU A 425 -38.09 -18.09 28.81
CA LEU A 425 -37.56 -16.90 29.49
C LEU A 425 -36.08 -17.03 29.82
N ARG A 426 -35.64 -18.20 30.32
CA ARG A 426 -34.21 -18.43 30.59
C ARG A 426 -33.38 -18.54 29.31
N PHE A 427 -33.88 -19.21 28.25
CA PHE A 427 -33.19 -19.25 26.96
C PHE A 427 -33.05 -17.87 26.31
N ARG A 428 -34.03 -16.99 26.49
CA ARG A 428 -33.93 -15.59 26.06
C ARG A 428 -32.82 -14.86 26.80
N ALA A 429 -32.70 -15.04 28.12
CA ALA A 429 -31.60 -14.47 28.90
C ALA A 429 -30.22 -15.01 28.45
N ILE A 430 -30.12 -16.30 28.11
CA ILE A 430 -28.90 -16.90 27.56
C ILE A 430 -28.55 -16.29 26.19
N THR A 431 -29.56 -16.12 25.33
CA THR A 431 -29.40 -15.50 24.01
C THR A 431 -28.88 -14.07 24.12
N ALA A 432 -29.45 -13.29 25.04
CA ALA A 432 -29.02 -11.92 25.33
C ALA A 432 -27.56 -11.88 25.79
N LYS A 433 -27.15 -12.79 26.69
CA LYS A 433 -25.75 -12.92 27.13
C LYS A 433 -24.79 -13.29 25.99
N ARG A 434 -25.26 -14.06 25.00
CA ARG A 434 -24.48 -14.49 23.84
C ARG A 434 -24.47 -13.45 22.69
N ASN A 435 -25.09 -12.28 22.86
CA ASN A 435 -25.15 -11.18 21.87
C ASN A 435 -25.67 -11.61 20.48
N ILE A 436 -26.73 -12.41 20.42
CA ILE A 436 -27.34 -12.84 19.15
C ILE A 436 -28.72 -12.17 18.98
N PRO A 437 -28.83 -11.09 18.20
CA PRO A 437 -30.07 -10.33 18.06
C PRO A 437 -31.18 -11.09 17.31
N ALA A 438 -30.81 -12.13 16.56
CA ALA A 438 -31.72 -12.87 15.68
C ALA A 438 -32.85 -13.60 16.41
N LEU A 439 -32.55 -14.14 17.59
CA LEU A 439 -33.51 -14.93 18.36
C LEU A 439 -34.35 -14.09 19.33
N ASP A 440 -33.93 -12.86 19.66
CA ASP A 440 -34.66 -12.00 20.60
C ASP A 440 -35.95 -11.43 19.98
N LYS A 441 -35.99 -11.24 18.65
CA LYS A 441 -37.19 -10.82 17.90
C LYS A 441 -38.08 -11.99 17.45
N SER A 442 -37.50 -13.19 17.28
CA SER A 442 -38.19 -14.34 16.68
C SER A 442 -38.85 -15.29 17.68
N VAL A 443 -38.82 -14.96 18.97
CA VAL A 443 -39.52 -15.66 20.04
C VAL A 443 -40.76 -14.82 20.42
N PRO A 444 -41.90 -14.99 19.74
CA PRO A 444 -43.09 -14.16 19.91
C PRO A 444 -43.88 -14.63 21.14
N LEU A 445 -43.34 -14.46 22.34
CA LEU A 445 -44.12 -14.61 23.59
C LEU A 445 -44.68 -13.29 24.11
N SER A 446 -44.24 -12.14 23.57
CA SER A 446 -44.76 -10.83 23.98
C SER A 446 -46.14 -10.50 23.40
N SER A 447 -46.57 -11.15 22.30
CA SER A 447 -47.88 -10.90 21.70
C SER A 447 -48.99 -11.82 22.24
N GLN A 448 -48.64 -13.02 22.70
CA GLN A 448 -49.62 -13.97 23.25
C GLN A 448 -49.80 -13.88 24.77
N THR A 449 -48.91 -13.19 25.49
CA THR A 449 -49.07 -12.93 26.94
C THR A 449 -50.17 -11.94 27.28
N HIS A 450 -50.76 -11.26 26.28
CA HIS A 450 -51.96 -10.43 26.46
C HIS A 450 -53.29 -11.19 26.24
N LYS A 451 -53.24 -12.50 25.94
CA LYS A 451 -54.44 -13.33 25.71
C LYS A 451 -54.48 -14.64 26.53
N LEU A 452 -53.61 -14.77 27.52
CA LEU A 452 -53.76 -15.65 28.68
C LEU A 452 -53.97 -14.76 29.90
#